data_AF-A0AAW3SP38-F1
#
_entry.id   AF-A0AAW3SP38-F1
#
_cell.length_a   1.000
_cell.length_b   1.000
_cell.length_c   1.000
_cell.angle_alpha   90.00
_cell.angle_beta   90.00
_cell.angle_gamma   90.00
#
_symmetry.space_group_name_H-M   'P 1'
#
loop_
_entity.id
_entity.type
_entity.pdbx_description
1 polymer ?
#
loop_
_entity_poly.entity_id
_entity_poly.type
_entity_poly.pdbx_seq_one_letter_code
_entity_poly.pdbx_strand_id
1 'polypeptide(L)'
;MTYQQAGRIAVVKRIAGWILFIPALLSTFVSLANYLYAYTQKKQGIDAVLLDFLHLMVDMVRFNTPFLNIFWFNSPVPDFTRFFSAATLMFWLIYILIFIGLALQVSGARMSRQAKAIKEGIEDQLILEKMKADGGNSREMLESRVIVPGHTIFVQFFPLYILPVIIAGVGYLVLRLLGLPV
;
A
#
# COMPACT_ATOMS: atom_id res chain seq x y z
N MET A 1 -10.58 -14.86 -20.26
CA MET A 1 -10.05 -13.49 -20.43
C MET A 1 -9.05 -13.51 -21.58
N THR A 2 -9.23 -12.67 -22.59
CA THR A 2 -8.25 -12.56 -23.69
C THR A 2 -6.96 -11.93 -23.18
N TYR A 3 -5.83 -12.30 -23.78
CA TYR A 3 -4.48 -11.92 -23.36
C TYR A 3 -4.29 -10.40 -23.12
N GLN A 4 -4.80 -9.59 -24.05
CA GLN A 4 -4.73 -8.12 -23.98
C GLN A 4 -5.57 -7.55 -22.82
N GLN A 5 -6.67 -8.21 -22.45
CA GLN A 5 -7.51 -7.81 -21.32
C GLN A 5 -6.81 -8.09 -19.98
N ALA A 6 -6.10 -9.21 -19.87
CA ALA A 6 -5.35 -9.56 -18.65
C ALA A 6 -4.23 -8.53 -18.34
N GLY A 7 -3.53 -8.04 -19.37
CA GLY A 7 -2.52 -6.99 -19.24
C GLY A 7 -3.09 -5.64 -18.78
N ARG A 8 -4.20 -5.18 -19.37
CA ARG A 8 -4.88 -3.94 -18.97
C ARG A 8 -5.39 -3.99 -17.53
N ILE A 9 -6.01 -5.10 -17.14
CA ILE A 9 -6.50 -5.31 -15.76
C ILE A 9 -5.34 -5.28 -14.76
N ALA A 10 -4.17 -5.83 -15.11
CA ALA A 10 -3.00 -5.78 -14.25
C ALA A 10 -2.48 -4.35 -14.02
N VAL A 11 -2.48 -3.51 -15.05
CA VAL A 11 -2.06 -2.09 -14.93
C VAL A 11 -3.05 -1.30 -14.08
N VAL A 12 -4.36 -1.48 -14.31
CA VAL A 12 -5.41 -0.81 -13.51
C VAL A 12 -5.29 -1.17 -12.03
N LYS A 13 -5.08 -2.46 -11.70
CA LYS A 13 -4.86 -2.90 -10.31
C LYS A 13 -3.64 -2.23 -9.67
N ARG A 14 -2.56 -2.01 -10.42
CA ARG A 14 -1.35 -1.32 -9.92
C ARG A 14 -1.60 0.17 -9.68
N ILE A 15 -2.29 0.84 -10.59
CA ILE A 15 -2.62 2.27 -10.47
C ILE A 15 -3.57 2.47 -9.27
N ALA A 16 -4.61 1.66 -9.14
CA ALA A 16 -5.52 1.69 -8.00
C ALA A 16 -4.79 1.45 -6.68
N GLY A 17 -3.84 0.49 -6.65
CA GLY A 17 -2.99 0.25 -5.48
C GLY A 17 -2.18 1.48 -5.06
N TRP A 18 -1.56 2.18 -6.01
CA TRP A 18 -0.80 3.41 -5.73
C TRP A 18 -1.69 4.57 -5.27
N ILE A 19 -2.85 4.75 -5.91
CA ILE A 19 -3.83 5.78 -5.54
C ILE A 19 -4.35 5.56 -4.12
N LEU A 20 -4.48 4.30 -3.68
CA LEU A 20 -4.90 3.96 -2.33
C LEU A 20 -3.74 4.11 -1.33
N PHE A 21 -2.55 3.61 -1.70
CA PHE A 21 -1.39 3.52 -0.82
C PHE A 21 -0.79 4.89 -0.46
N ILE A 22 -0.57 5.77 -1.44
CA ILE A 22 0.11 7.05 -1.20
C ILE A 22 -0.67 7.92 -0.20
N PRO A 23 -1.98 8.19 -0.40
CA PRO A 23 -2.75 9.00 0.53
C PRO A 23 -2.86 8.35 1.91
N ALA A 24 -3.02 7.03 1.97
CA ALA A 24 -3.12 6.32 3.24
C ALA A 24 -1.81 6.38 4.05
N LEU A 25 -0.67 6.22 3.37
CA LEU A 25 0.65 6.30 4.00
C LEU A 25 0.96 7.71 4.50
N LEU A 26 0.71 8.72 3.66
CA LEU A 26 0.88 10.13 4.04
C LEU A 26 -0.03 10.49 5.21
N SER A 27 -1.30 10.10 5.15
CA SER A 27 -2.26 10.38 6.24
C SER A 27 -1.85 9.68 7.54
N THR A 28 -1.35 8.45 7.50
CA THR A 28 -0.88 7.75 8.69
C THR A 28 0.35 8.42 9.30
N PHE A 29 1.31 8.83 8.48
CA PHE A 29 2.51 9.54 8.95
C PHE A 29 2.14 10.88 9.62
N VAL A 30 1.26 11.65 8.97
CA VAL A 30 0.77 12.93 9.49
C VAL A 30 -0.06 12.73 10.77
N SER A 31 -0.89 11.67 10.84
CA SER A 31 -1.65 11.32 12.04
C SER A 31 -0.74 11.07 13.24
N LEU A 32 0.36 10.35 13.03
CA LEU A 32 1.35 10.08 14.09
C LEU A 32 2.11 11.36 14.49
N ALA A 33 2.49 12.20 13.52
CA ALA A 33 3.12 13.49 13.80
C ALA A 33 2.20 14.41 14.63
N ASN A 34 0.92 14.49 14.26
CA ASN A 34 -0.09 15.23 15.01
C ASN A 34 -0.34 14.63 16.40
N TYR A 35 -0.26 13.31 16.55
CA TYR A 35 -0.36 12.65 17.86
C TYR A 35 0.79 13.06 18.79
N LEU A 36 2.04 13.05 18.28
CA LEU A 36 3.21 13.52 19.02
C LEU A 36 3.04 14.98 19.44
N TYR A 37 2.60 15.83 18.52
CA TYR A 37 2.34 17.25 18.76
C TYR A 37 1.29 17.48 19.87
N ALA A 38 0.17 16.75 19.82
CA ALA A 38 -0.90 16.87 20.81
C ALA A 38 -0.53 16.28 22.18
N TYR A 39 0.32 15.25 22.22
CA TYR A 39 0.80 14.67 23.46
C TYR A 39 1.72 15.63 24.24
N THR A 40 2.60 16.35 23.54
CA THR A 40 3.50 17.35 24.13
C THR A 40 2.75 18.39 24.98
N GLN A 41 1.54 18.79 24.59
CA GLN A 41 0.78 19.81 25.34
C GLN A 41 0.26 19.31 26.71
N LYS A 42 0.15 17.99 26.92
CA LYS A 42 -0.50 17.43 28.12
C LYS A 42 0.43 17.18 29.32
N LYS A 43 1.75 17.22 29.15
CA LYS A 43 2.71 16.99 30.27
C LYS A 43 3.70 18.16 30.39
N GLN A 44 3.43 19.05 31.34
CA GLN A 44 4.43 20.00 31.87
C GLN A 44 5.24 19.29 32.97
N GLY A 45 6.40 18.75 32.64
CA GLY A 45 7.31 18.07 33.58
C GLY A 45 8.74 18.04 33.03
N ILE A 46 9.70 17.46 33.75
CA ILE A 46 11.15 17.49 33.43
C ILE A 46 11.49 16.96 32.01
N ASP A 47 10.61 16.16 31.39
CA ASP A 47 10.66 15.74 29.97
C ASP A 47 10.28 16.85 28.96
N ALA A 48 9.94 18.06 29.43
CA ALA A 48 9.44 19.16 28.61
C ALA A 48 10.42 19.54 27.49
N VAL A 49 11.73 19.46 27.74
CA VAL A 49 12.74 19.81 26.73
C VAL A 49 12.66 18.86 25.54
N LEU A 50 12.61 17.54 25.76
CA LEU A 50 12.49 16.55 24.68
C LEU A 50 11.16 16.71 23.93
N LEU A 51 10.08 16.96 24.66
CA LEU A 51 8.75 17.16 24.07
C LEU A 51 8.67 18.45 23.23
N ASP A 52 9.37 19.51 23.65
CA ASP A 52 9.48 20.78 22.93
C ASP A 52 10.31 20.62 21.65
N PHE A 53 11.40 19.83 21.71
CA PHE A 53 12.13 19.43 20.50
C PHE A 53 11.24 18.66 19.51
N LEU A 54 10.41 17.71 19.97
CA LEU A 54 9.48 16.99 19.09
C LEU A 54 8.44 17.93 18.46
N HIS A 55 7.93 18.90 19.23
CA HIS A 55 7.00 19.91 18.72
C HIS A 55 7.64 20.74 17.61
N LEU A 56 8.85 21.26 17.84
CA LEU A 56 9.62 22.00 16.85
C LEU A 56 9.94 21.17 15.61
N MET A 57 10.26 19.88 15.77
CA MET A 57 10.47 18.99 14.63
C MET A 57 9.21 18.84 13.79
N VAL A 58 8.05 18.65 14.42
CA VAL A 58 6.76 18.56 13.71
C VAL A 58 6.45 19.87 12.98
N ASP A 59 6.67 21.02 13.63
CA ASP A 59 6.48 22.33 13.01
C ASP A 59 7.42 22.55 11.82
N MET A 60 8.69 22.17 11.94
CA MET A 60 9.65 22.23 10.82
C MET A 60 9.23 21.33 9.67
N VAL A 61 8.77 20.11 9.94
CA VAL A 61 8.29 19.20 8.88
C VAL A 61 7.04 19.76 8.22
N ARG A 62 6.09 20.30 8.99
CA ARG A 62 4.86 20.92 8.48
C ARG A 62 5.17 22.15 7.61
N PHE A 63 6.06 23.02 8.07
CA PHE A 63 6.50 24.21 7.34
C PHE A 63 7.16 23.83 5.99
N ASN A 64 7.96 22.77 5.98
CA ASN A 64 8.61 22.28 4.75
C ASN A 64 7.68 21.45 3.83
N THR A 65 6.48 21.07 4.29
CA THR A 65 5.55 20.23 3.52
C THR A 65 4.17 20.87 3.29
N PRO A 66 4.09 22.08 2.71
CA PRO A 66 2.82 22.76 2.49
C PRO A 66 1.90 22.00 1.51
N PHE A 67 2.47 21.20 0.61
CA PHE A 67 1.71 20.33 -0.30
C PHE A 67 0.93 19.22 0.43
N LEU A 68 1.28 18.92 1.69
CA LEU A 68 0.57 17.95 2.54
C LEU A 68 -0.50 18.59 3.42
N ASN A 69 -0.80 19.89 3.26
CA ASN A 69 -1.77 20.60 4.12
C ASN A 69 -3.12 19.89 4.22
N ILE A 70 -3.62 19.31 3.12
CA ILE A 70 -4.86 18.51 3.13
C ILE A 70 -4.77 17.39 4.16
N PHE A 71 -3.62 16.71 4.25
CA PHE A 71 -3.39 15.67 5.25
C PHE A 71 -3.19 16.26 6.64
N TRP A 72 -2.44 17.36 6.78
CA TRP A 72 -2.19 17.99 8.09
C TRP A 72 -3.48 18.37 8.82
N PHE A 73 -4.52 18.80 8.10
CA PHE A 73 -5.80 19.22 8.69
C PHE A 73 -6.86 18.12 8.74
N ASN A 74 -6.83 17.14 7.84
CA ASN A 74 -7.88 16.11 7.74
C ASN A 74 -7.46 14.74 8.31
N SER A 75 -6.17 14.51 8.60
CA SER A 75 -5.73 13.21 9.10
C SER A 75 -6.16 13.02 10.56
N PRO A 76 -6.74 11.86 10.89
CA PRO A 76 -7.28 11.60 12.23
C PRO A 76 -6.14 11.44 13.25
N VAL A 77 -6.24 12.11 14.39
CA VAL A 77 -5.26 11.94 15.47
C VAL A 77 -5.73 10.80 16.39
N PRO A 78 -5.03 9.65 16.43
CA PRO A 78 -5.47 8.51 17.25
C PRO A 78 -5.31 8.83 18.73
N ASP A 79 -6.27 8.38 19.55
CA ASP A 79 -6.13 8.30 20.99
C ASP A 79 -6.02 6.82 21.36
N PHE A 80 -4.80 6.34 21.62
CA PHE A 80 -4.53 4.94 21.96
C PHE A 80 -5.14 4.54 23.32
N THR A 81 -5.50 5.50 24.17
CA THR A 81 -6.22 5.20 25.43
C THR A 81 -7.70 4.92 25.20
N ARG A 82 -8.26 5.42 24.09
CA ARG A 82 -9.67 5.28 23.72
C ARG A 82 -9.80 4.60 22.36
N PHE A 83 -9.70 3.27 22.37
CA PHE A 83 -9.79 2.45 21.15
C PHE A 83 -11.06 2.71 20.31
N PHE A 84 -12.20 2.96 20.95
CA PHE A 84 -13.49 3.19 20.28
C PHE A 84 -13.76 4.65 19.89
N SER A 85 -12.76 5.54 19.99
CA SER A 85 -12.88 6.91 19.48
C SER A 85 -12.98 6.90 17.95
N ALA A 86 -13.84 7.75 17.38
CA ALA A 86 -13.99 7.88 15.93
C ALA A 86 -12.66 8.19 15.23
N ALA A 87 -11.79 9.01 15.85
CA ALA A 87 -10.47 9.33 15.31
C ALA A 87 -9.54 8.10 15.30
N THR A 88 -9.51 7.32 16.38
CA THR A 88 -8.72 6.08 16.47
C THR A 88 -9.20 5.03 15.47
N LEU A 89 -10.52 4.88 15.29
CA LEU A 89 -11.10 3.97 14.29
C LEU A 89 -10.77 4.40 12.86
N MET A 90 -10.90 5.69 12.53
CA MET A 90 -10.50 6.23 11.24
C MET A 90 -9.01 6.03 10.97
N PHE A 91 -8.17 6.24 11.99
CA PHE A 91 -6.73 5.97 11.90
C PHE A 91 -6.46 4.50 11.55
N TRP A 92 -7.06 3.54 12.27
CA TRP A 92 -6.89 2.12 11.97
C TRP A 92 -7.43 1.73 10.60
N LEU A 93 -8.54 2.33 10.16
CA LEU A 93 -9.08 2.13 8.82
C LEU A 93 -8.07 2.57 7.75
N ILE A 94 -7.53 3.78 7.87
CA ILE A 94 -6.52 4.32 6.95
C ILE A 94 -5.24 3.48 7.00
N TYR A 95 -4.83 3.05 8.19
CA TYR A 95 -3.67 2.18 8.38
C TYR A 95 -3.82 0.86 7.63
N ILE A 96 -4.97 0.17 7.76
CA ILE A 96 -5.25 -1.07 7.03
C ILE A 96 -5.27 -0.82 5.51
N LEU A 97 -5.77 0.34 5.09
CA LEU A 97 -5.83 0.76 3.69
C LEU A 97 -4.46 0.79 3.01
N ILE A 98 -3.38 1.10 3.75
CA ILE A 98 -2.00 1.00 3.25
C ILE A 98 -1.70 -0.41 2.73
N PHE A 99 -2.01 -1.43 3.55
CA PHE A 99 -1.70 -2.82 3.23
C PHE A 99 -2.60 -3.38 2.14
N ILE A 100 -3.86 -2.92 2.07
CA ILE A 100 -4.74 -3.21 0.95
C ILE A 100 -4.13 -2.65 -0.35
N GLY A 101 -3.60 -1.42 -0.33
CA GLY A 101 -2.93 -0.80 -1.47
C GLY A 101 -1.70 -1.58 -1.93
N LEU A 102 -0.85 -1.98 -0.98
CA LEU A 102 0.31 -2.84 -1.25
C LEU A 102 -0.08 -4.20 -1.84
N ALA A 103 -1.11 -4.85 -1.29
CA ALA A 103 -1.59 -6.13 -1.80
C ALA A 103 -2.14 -6.00 -3.24
N LEU A 104 -2.86 -4.91 -3.55
CA LEU A 104 -3.30 -4.61 -4.92
C LEU A 104 -2.11 -4.43 -5.88
N GLN A 105 -1.06 -3.73 -5.44
CA GLN A 105 0.14 -3.51 -6.24
C GLN A 105 0.89 -4.82 -6.54
N VAL A 106 1.15 -5.66 -5.53
CA VAL A 106 1.84 -6.94 -5.70
C VAL A 106 0.99 -7.89 -6.55
N SER A 107 -0.34 -7.84 -6.42
CA SER A 107 -1.28 -8.64 -7.22
C SER A 107 -1.19 -8.25 -8.70
N GLY A 108 -1.26 -6.95 -8.99
CA GLY A 108 -1.11 -6.44 -10.35
C GLY A 108 0.28 -6.72 -10.95
N ALA A 109 1.35 -6.67 -10.14
CA ALA A 109 2.70 -6.97 -10.61
C ALA A 109 2.89 -8.45 -11.01
N ARG A 110 2.35 -9.39 -10.23
CA ARG A 110 2.39 -10.83 -10.56
C ARG A 110 1.57 -11.14 -11.81
N MET A 111 0.38 -10.55 -11.93
CA MET A 111 -0.49 -10.70 -13.10
C MET A 111 0.15 -10.14 -14.38
N SER A 112 0.89 -9.04 -14.28
CA SER A 112 1.64 -8.46 -15.41
C SER A 112 2.79 -9.35 -15.88
N ARG A 113 3.50 -10.03 -14.98
CA ARG A 113 4.57 -10.98 -15.35
C ARG A 113 4.02 -12.21 -16.05
N GLN A 114 2.90 -12.74 -15.57
CA GLN A 114 2.22 -13.88 -16.20
C GLN A 114 1.68 -13.52 -17.58
N ALA A 115 1.10 -12.33 -17.73
CA ALA A 115 0.75 -11.84 -19.04
C ALA A 115 2.01 -11.77 -19.92
N LYS A 116 3.12 -11.18 -19.48
CA LYS A 116 4.32 -11.10 -20.33
C LYS A 116 4.82 -12.49 -20.79
N ALA A 117 4.89 -13.45 -19.88
CA ALA A 117 5.32 -14.81 -20.19
C ALA A 117 4.38 -15.55 -21.17
N ILE A 118 3.06 -15.32 -21.07
CA ILE A 118 2.08 -15.90 -22.01
C ILE A 118 2.25 -15.28 -23.41
N LYS A 119 2.58 -13.98 -23.52
CA LYS A 119 2.87 -13.35 -24.82
C LYS A 119 4.10 -13.96 -25.47
N GLU A 120 5.18 -14.02 -24.70
CA GLU A 120 6.47 -14.53 -25.16
C GLU A 120 6.30 -15.99 -25.61
N GLY A 121 5.57 -16.82 -24.87
CA GLY A 121 5.26 -18.19 -25.26
C GLY A 121 4.39 -18.33 -26.53
N ILE A 122 3.44 -17.43 -26.77
CA ILE A 122 2.63 -17.43 -28.02
C ILE A 122 3.48 -16.97 -29.22
N GLU A 123 4.34 -15.98 -29.02
CA GLU A 123 5.20 -15.42 -30.05
C GLU A 123 6.29 -16.42 -30.48
N ASP A 124 6.88 -17.15 -29.54
CA ASP A 124 7.84 -18.23 -29.80
C ASP A 124 7.20 -19.40 -30.57
N GLN A 125 5.98 -19.79 -30.22
CA GLN A 125 5.23 -20.83 -30.95
C GLN A 125 4.90 -20.40 -32.38
N LEU A 126 4.54 -19.13 -32.61
CA LEU A 126 4.32 -18.60 -33.96
C LEU A 126 5.59 -18.56 -34.80
N ILE A 127 6.76 -18.30 -34.20
CA ILE A 127 8.05 -18.32 -34.90
C ILE A 127 8.41 -19.76 -35.27
N LEU A 128 8.25 -20.72 -34.35
CA LEU A 128 8.48 -22.15 -34.59
C LEU A 128 7.54 -22.72 -35.66
N GLU A 129 6.28 -22.31 -35.68
CA GLU A 129 5.31 -22.70 -36.71
C GLU A 129 5.63 -22.06 -38.07
N LYS A 130 6.06 -20.78 -38.12
CA LYS A 130 6.52 -20.16 -39.38
C LYS A 130 7.78 -20.82 -39.97
N MET A 131 8.62 -21.42 -39.11
CA MET A 131 9.80 -22.17 -39.55
C MET A 131 9.45 -23.60 -40.03
N LYS A 132 8.32 -24.16 -39.59
CA LYS A 132 7.75 -25.39 -40.16
C LYS A 132 6.90 -25.01 -41.37
N ALA A 133 7.45 -25.18 -42.57
CA ALA A 133 6.79 -24.85 -43.83
C ALA A 133 5.51 -25.67 -44.17
N ASP A 134 4.92 -26.42 -43.23
CA ASP A 134 3.86 -27.38 -43.49
C ASP A 134 2.67 -27.20 -42.52
N GLY A 135 1.52 -26.79 -43.06
CA GLY A 135 0.20 -26.88 -42.42
C GLY A 135 -0.08 -25.89 -41.27
N GLY A 136 -0.39 -24.64 -41.61
CA GLY A 136 -0.71 -23.58 -40.65
C GLY A 136 -1.96 -23.84 -39.82
N ASN A 137 -1.81 -23.69 -38.50
CA ASN A 137 -2.93 -23.38 -37.61
C ASN A 137 -3.04 -21.86 -37.48
N SER A 138 -4.21 -21.31 -37.81
CA SER A 138 -4.48 -19.88 -37.69
C SER A 138 -4.39 -19.43 -36.23
N ARG A 139 -3.84 -18.22 -36.01
CA ARG A 139 -3.71 -17.52 -34.71
C ARG A 139 -4.91 -17.69 -33.76
N GLU A 140 -6.12 -17.77 -34.30
CA GLU A 140 -7.38 -17.92 -33.58
C GLU A 140 -7.51 -19.27 -32.82
N MET A 141 -6.97 -20.38 -33.34
CA MET A 141 -7.04 -21.69 -32.67
C MET A 141 -6.07 -21.80 -31.49
N LEU A 142 -4.91 -21.16 -31.57
CA LEU A 142 -3.92 -21.12 -30.47
C LEU A 142 -4.39 -20.22 -29.33
N GLU A 143 -5.05 -19.10 -29.64
CA GLU A 143 -5.64 -18.20 -28.64
C GLU A 143 -6.82 -18.85 -27.88
N SER A 144 -7.58 -19.74 -28.52
CA SER A 144 -8.75 -20.41 -27.92
C SER A 144 -8.41 -21.39 -26.79
N ARG A 145 -7.16 -21.87 -26.72
CA ARG A 145 -6.74 -22.93 -25.80
C ARG A 145 -5.99 -22.41 -24.56
N VAL A 146 -5.71 -21.11 -24.50
CA VAL A 146 -4.99 -20.48 -23.38
C VAL A 146 -5.98 -19.98 -22.33
N ILE A 147 -6.31 -20.87 -21.40
CA ILE A 147 -7.10 -20.53 -20.22
C ILE A 147 -6.19 -19.83 -19.22
N VAL A 148 -6.33 -18.51 -19.07
CA VAL A 148 -5.58 -17.71 -18.08
C VAL A 148 -6.05 -18.09 -16.67
N PRO A 149 -5.19 -18.66 -15.79
CA PRO A 149 -5.57 -18.99 -14.44
C PRO A 149 -5.87 -17.71 -13.64
N GLY A 150 -7.09 -17.59 -13.12
CA GLY A 150 -7.48 -16.44 -12.29
C GLY A 150 -6.62 -16.34 -11.04
N HIS A 151 -6.00 -15.19 -10.82
CA HIS A 151 -5.22 -14.91 -9.61
C HIS A 151 -6.00 -13.98 -8.69
N THR A 152 -6.27 -14.45 -7.47
CA THR A 152 -7.01 -13.74 -6.43
C THR A 152 -6.06 -12.93 -5.55
N ILE A 153 -6.56 -11.78 -5.05
CA ILE A 153 -5.82 -10.84 -4.18
C ILE A 153 -5.47 -11.50 -2.81
N PHE A 154 -6.22 -12.53 -2.43
CA PHE A 154 -6.12 -13.24 -1.14
C PHE A 154 -4.93 -14.21 -1.00
N VAL A 155 -4.17 -14.49 -2.07
CA VAL A 155 -2.99 -15.39 -1.99
C VAL A 155 -1.75 -14.67 -1.40
N GLN A 156 -1.86 -13.37 -1.11
CA GLN A 156 -0.77 -12.57 -0.56
C GLN A 156 -0.89 -12.42 0.95
N PHE A 157 -0.81 -13.56 1.64
CA PHE A 157 -0.94 -13.62 3.09
C PHE A 157 0.09 -12.73 3.82
N PHE A 158 1.31 -12.67 3.28
CA PHE A 158 2.42 -11.95 3.89
C PHE A 158 2.22 -10.41 3.94
N PRO A 159 2.06 -9.69 2.81
CA PRO A 159 1.90 -8.24 2.86
C PRO A 159 0.58 -7.79 3.49
N LEU A 160 -0.49 -8.62 3.43
CA LEU A 160 -1.81 -8.22 3.90
C LEU A 160 -2.04 -8.47 5.39
N TYR A 161 -1.46 -9.53 5.98
CA TYR A 161 -1.71 -9.90 7.38
C TYR A 161 -0.47 -9.84 8.28
N ILE A 162 0.71 -10.24 7.78
CA ILE A 162 1.92 -10.28 8.61
C ILE A 162 2.55 -8.89 8.73
N LEU A 163 2.68 -8.17 7.61
CA LEU A 163 3.27 -6.82 7.58
C LEU A 163 2.55 -5.82 8.49
N PRO A 164 1.20 -5.72 8.52
CA PRO A 164 0.51 -4.81 9.42
C PRO A 164 0.77 -5.09 10.89
N VAL A 165 0.89 -6.36 11.28
CA VAL A 165 1.13 -6.73 12.68
C VAL A 165 2.56 -6.38 13.09
N ILE A 166 3.54 -6.66 12.22
CA ILE A 166 4.94 -6.31 12.48
C ILE A 166 5.09 -4.78 12.60
N ILE A 167 4.54 -4.01 11.66
CA ILE A 167 4.63 -2.55 11.68
C ILE A 167 3.92 -1.97 12.90
N ALA A 168 2.76 -2.51 13.28
CA ALA A 168 2.07 -2.08 14.50
C ALA A 168 2.91 -2.39 15.75
N GLY A 169 3.55 -3.57 15.81
CA GLY A 169 4.43 -3.96 16.92
C GLY A 169 5.69 -3.08 17.03
N VAL A 170 6.32 -2.77 15.90
CA VAL A 170 7.47 -1.83 15.87
C VAL A 170 7.03 -0.42 16.28
N GLY A 171 5.89 0.05 15.75
CA GLY A 171 5.31 1.34 16.13
C GLY A 171 5.02 1.43 17.62
N TYR A 172 4.42 0.39 18.19
CA TYR A 172 4.18 0.29 19.64
C TYR A 172 5.49 0.39 20.44
N LEU A 173 6.54 -0.32 20.02
CA LEU A 173 7.83 -0.30 20.70
C LEU A 173 8.47 1.09 20.66
N VAL A 174 8.44 1.76 19.51
CA VAL A 174 8.95 3.13 19.34
C VAL A 174 8.17 4.11 20.22
N LEU A 175 6.84 4.05 20.20
CA LEU A 175 6.00 4.94 21.00
C LEU A 175 6.24 4.72 22.51
N ARG A 176 6.40 3.47 22.94
CA ARG A 176 6.72 3.12 24.33
C ARG A 176 8.11 3.62 24.74
N LEU A 177 9.09 3.55 23.84
CA LEU A 177 10.45 4.08 24.07
C LEU A 177 10.46 5.61 24.19
N LEU A 178 9.54 6.28 23.50
CA LEU A 178 9.30 7.73 23.62
C LEU A 178 8.50 8.13 24.88
N GLY A 179 8.11 7.18 25.73
CA GLY A 179 7.35 7.46 26.97
C GLY A 179 5.87 7.80 26.74
N LEU A 180 5.34 7.51 25.55
CA LEU A 180 3.94 7.78 25.19
C LEU A 180 3.02 6.68 25.74
N PRO A 181 1.79 7.02 26.16
CA PRO A 181 0.79 6.04 26.56
C PRO A 181 0.22 5.37 25.31
N VAL A 182 0.43 4.07 25.19
CA VAL A 182 0.00 3.22 24.08
C VAL A 182 -0.67 1.97 24.62
#